data_AF-A0A7C7TN48-F1
#
_entry.id   AF-A0A7C7TN48-F1
#
_cell.length_a   1.000
_cell.length_b   1.000
_cell.length_c   1.000
_cell.angle_alpha   90.00
_cell.angle_beta   90.00
_cell.angle_gamma   90.00
#
_symmetry.space_group_name_H-M   'P 1'
#
loop_
_entity.id
_entity.type
_entity.pdbx_description
1 polymer ?
#
loop_
_entity_poly.entity_id
_entity_poly.type
_entity_poly.pdbx_seq_one_letter_code
_entity_poly.pdbx_strand_id
1 'polypeptide(L)'
;MKVANILKQLGRFCLRINLLLIVLSSALTISASAQTEDITKQFNDAYRTFQSLNQEGKPKESLEFAKKALDLSQSLFDENSEPTAALSYNYALNLMDVDQHKESAREFSKTVKIYIQVFGRNSESLASVYFDEGRANLPINRGKSRRAFERGINIIGDIYGTSSLNFADVNVQAGIILSEGSNLPITERSFENALNIYENEFGRDNLYTALVNFHLGKYHFMNANVSKSENFLSNAIVGLESLESKDDVDQALLAAARGLFGRLDEVRYVREDYERQVEEYIQERARINRGMRSSQSQSNSGGTSTSAPAQTGGAPQ
;
A
#
# COMPACT_ATOMS: atom_id res chain seq x y z
N MET A 1 18.19 -18.65 -5.54
CA MET A 1 18.66 -18.13 -4.23
C MET A 1 18.46 -16.62 -4.04
N LYS A 2 18.42 -15.79 -5.10
CA LYS A 2 18.21 -14.33 -4.97
C LYS A 2 16.75 -13.92 -4.75
N VAL A 3 15.76 -14.55 -5.39
CA VAL A 3 14.34 -14.12 -5.33
C VAL A 3 13.63 -14.46 -4.01
N ALA A 4 13.91 -15.62 -3.40
CA ALA A 4 13.49 -15.88 -2.02
C ALA A 4 14.13 -14.88 -1.04
N ASN A 5 15.28 -14.31 -1.39
CA ASN A 5 15.90 -13.22 -0.66
C ASN A 5 15.22 -11.89 -0.97
N ILE A 6 14.71 -11.64 -2.19
CA ILE A 6 13.94 -10.45 -2.59
C ILE A 6 12.59 -10.40 -1.88
N LEU A 7 11.82 -11.48 -1.86
CA LEU A 7 10.56 -11.54 -1.09
C LEU A 7 10.82 -11.53 0.43
N LYS A 8 11.93 -12.12 0.90
CA LYS A 8 12.37 -11.94 2.30
C LYS A 8 12.79 -10.50 2.59
N GLN A 9 13.48 -9.82 1.67
CA GLN A 9 13.93 -8.43 1.79
C GLN A 9 12.77 -7.45 1.76
N LEU A 10 11.78 -7.68 0.88
CA LEU A 10 10.53 -6.93 0.81
C LEU A 10 9.55 -7.29 1.94
N GLY A 11 9.77 -8.42 2.62
CA GLY A 11 9.08 -8.82 3.84
C GLY A 11 9.85 -8.53 5.13
N ARG A 12 11.01 -7.84 5.07
CA ARG A 12 11.93 -7.67 6.22
C ARG A 12 11.33 -6.92 7.38
N PHE A 13 10.24 -6.18 7.19
CA PHE A 13 9.59 -5.46 8.27
C PHE A 13 8.63 -6.32 9.10
N CYS A 14 8.34 -7.57 8.73
CA CYS A 14 7.56 -8.52 9.56
C CYS A 14 8.43 -9.48 10.39
N LEU A 15 9.72 -9.20 10.58
CA LEU A 15 10.59 -10.10 11.31
C LEU A 15 10.39 -9.95 12.82
N ARG A 16 9.72 -10.94 13.43
CA ARG A 16 9.69 -11.09 14.88
C ARG A 16 11.11 -11.10 15.42
N ILE A 17 11.35 -10.31 16.46
CA ILE A 17 12.68 -10.20 17.06
C ILE A 17 12.86 -11.40 17.97
N ASN A 18 13.72 -12.32 17.56
CA ASN A 18 14.20 -13.40 18.41
C ASN A 18 15.21 -12.81 19.40
N LEU A 19 14.81 -12.72 20.66
CA LEU A 19 15.76 -12.60 21.73
C LEU A 19 16.47 -13.97 21.80
N LEU A 20 17.75 -14.01 21.46
CA LEU A 20 18.62 -15.10 21.90
C LEU A 20 18.39 -15.24 23.40
N LEU A 21 18.01 -16.44 23.86
CA LEU A 21 17.73 -16.75 25.26
C LEU A 21 18.75 -16.00 26.12
N ILE A 22 18.32 -14.91 26.74
CA ILE A 22 19.13 -14.21 27.72
C ILE A 22 19.05 -15.13 28.94
N VAL A 23 19.85 -16.19 28.94
CA VAL A 23 20.41 -16.65 30.20
C VAL A 23 21.26 -15.48 30.64
N LEU A 24 20.71 -14.66 31.54
CA LEU A 24 21.43 -13.64 32.29
C LEU A 24 22.59 -14.33 33.01
N SER A 25 23.70 -14.50 32.31
CA SER A 25 25.00 -14.90 32.86
C SER A 25 26.01 -13.77 32.73
N SER A 26 25.56 -12.52 32.74
CA SER A 26 26.40 -11.39 33.13
C SER A 26 26.02 -10.96 34.54
N ALA A 27 26.83 -11.43 35.51
CA ALA A 27 27.33 -10.74 36.71
C ALA A 27 26.47 -9.62 37.34
N LEU A 28 26.27 -9.50 38.65
CA LEU A 28 26.59 -10.27 39.85
C LEU A 28 25.87 -9.53 41.00
N THR A 29 25.51 -10.26 42.07
CA THR A 29 25.23 -9.77 43.44
C THR A 29 24.09 -8.76 43.64
N ILE A 30 22.92 -9.24 44.06
CA ILE A 30 22.22 -8.90 45.32
C ILE A 30 21.10 -9.93 45.44
N SER A 31 21.21 -10.85 46.41
CA SER A 31 20.14 -11.72 46.91
C SER A 31 18.93 -11.94 45.98
N ALA A 32 19.05 -12.81 44.98
CA ALA A 32 17.88 -13.27 44.25
C ALA A 32 16.98 -14.00 45.25
N SER A 33 15.85 -13.39 45.60
CA SER A 33 14.84 -14.06 46.40
C SER A 33 14.24 -15.20 45.56
N ALA A 34 13.72 -16.24 46.22
CA ALA A 34 13.02 -17.33 45.52
C ALA A 34 11.91 -16.83 44.57
N GLN A 35 11.36 -15.64 44.85
CA GLN A 35 10.36 -14.98 44.01
C GLN A 35 10.93 -14.50 42.67
N THR A 36 12.14 -13.93 42.62
CA THR A 36 12.77 -13.50 41.36
C THR A 36 13.16 -14.70 40.50
N GLU A 37 13.60 -15.80 41.12
CA GLU A 37 13.90 -17.06 40.42
C GLU A 37 12.63 -17.67 39.78
N ASP A 38 11.51 -17.64 40.50
CA ASP A 38 10.21 -18.08 40.00
C ASP A 38 9.70 -17.23 38.81
N ILE A 39 9.76 -15.89 38.92
CA ILE A 39 9.37 -14.98 37.82
C ILE A 39 10.23 -15.22 36.57
N THR A 40 11.54 -15.40 36.74
CA THR A 40 12.47 -15.66 35.64
C THR A 40 12.11 -16.95 34.89
N LYS A 41 11.79 -18.02 35.63
CA LYS A 41 11.35 -19.28 35.04
C LYS A 41 10.04 -19.12 34.27
N GLN A 42 9.03 -18.48 34.89
CA GLN A 42 7.74 -18.23 34.24
C GLN A 42 7.87 -17.38 32.97
N PHE A 43 8.75 -16.39 32.97
CA PHE A 43 9.04 -15.58 31.79
C PHE A 43 9.63 -16.43 30.66
N ASN A 44 10.66 -17.23 30.97
CA ASN A 44 11.31 -18.10 29.99
C ASN A 44 10.35 -19.13 29.40
N ASP A 45 9.50 -19.74 30.23
CA ASP A 45 8.48 -20.69 29.78
C ASP A 45 7.45 -20.00 28.88
N ALA A 46 6.96 -18.82 29.26
CA ALA A 46 6.02 -18.05 28.43
C ALA A 46 6.64 -17.65 27.08
N TYR A 47 7.87 -17.14 27.08
CA TYR A 47 8.53 -16.69 25.86
C TYR A 47 8.84 -17.86 24.91
N ARG A 48 9.27 -19.02 25.43
CA ARG A 48 9.49 -20.23 24.63
C ARG A 48 8.21 -20.75 24.02
N THR A 49 7.12 -20.79 24.78
CA THR A 49 5.81 -21.20 24.26
C THR A 49 5.31 -20.24 23.18
N PHE A 50 5.44 -18.92 23.40
CA PHE A 50 5.17 -17.90 22.38
C PHE A 50 5.96 -18.17 21.10
N GLN A 51 7.27 -18.43 21.19
CA GLN A 51 8.12 -18.72 20.02
C GLN A 51 7.71 -20.01 19.30
N SER A 52 7.44 -21.11 20.04
CA SER A 52 7.04 -22.39 19.45
C SER A 52 5.72 -22.27 18.68
N LEU A 53 4.69 -21.74 19.33
CA LEU A 53 3.37 -21.55 18.70
C LEU A 53 3.44 -20.66 17.46
N ASN A 54 4.32 -19.66 17.48
CA ASN A 54 4.57 -18.80 16.34
C ASN A 54 5.27 -19.50 15.19
N GLN A 55 6.23 -20.39 15.46
CA GLN A 55 6.87 -21.22 14.43
C GLN A 55 5.89 -22.24 13.85
N GLU A 56 4.93 -22.70 14.65
CA GLU A 56 3.83 -23.58 14.23
C GLU A 56 2.72 -22.85 13.47
N GLY A 57 2.79 -21.52 13.32
CA GLY A 57 1.76 -20.74 12.63
C GLY A 57 0.45 -20.61 13.40
N LYS A 58 0.51 -20.60 14.74
CA LYS A 58 -0.64 -20.49 15.65
C LYS A 58 -0.67 -19.14 16.40
N PRO A 59 -0.85 -18.01 15.70
CA PRO A 59 -0.77 -16.68 16.30
C PRO A 59 -1.86 -16.41 17.35
N LYS A 60 -3.02 -17.06 17.24
CA LYS A 60 -4.12 -16.93 18.23
C LYS A 60 -3.74 -17.52 19.58
N GLU A 61 -3.10 -18.69 19.56
CA GLU A 61 -2.64 -19.38 20.78
C GLU A 61 -1.42 -18.67 21.38
N SER A 62 -0.52 -18.14 20.54
CA SER A 62 0.69 -17.46 21.03
C SER A 62 0.43 -16.11 21.70
N LEU A 63 -0.73 -15.47 21.43
CA LEU A 63 -1.04 -14.12 21.90
C LEU A 63 -1.01 -14.00 23.42
N GLU A 64 -1.59 -14.97 24.15
CA GLU A 64 -1.59 -14.94 25.61
C GLU A 64 -0.18 -15.04 26.19
N PHE A 65 0.69 -15.83 25.55
CA PHE A 65 2.07 -16.02 25.94
C PHE A 65 2.94 -14.81 25.59
N ALA A 66 2.69 -14.15 24.45
CA ALA A 66 3.30 -12.88 24.10
C ALA A 66 3.03 -11.82 25.18
N LYS A 67 1.75 -11.70 25.57
CA LYS A 67 1.33 -10.77 26.62
C LYS A 67 1.93 -11.14 27.98
N LYS A 68 1.87 -12.42 28.36
CA LYS A 68 2.43 -12.90 29.63
C LYS A 68 3.93 -12.66 29.72
N ALA A 69 4.68 -12.92 28.65
CA ALA A 69 6.11 -12.63 28.61
C ALA A 69 6.39 -11.14 28.77
N LEU A 70 5.65 -10.27 28.07
CA LEU A 70 5.77 -8.82 28.20
C LEU A 70 5.44 -8.35 29.63
N ASP A 71 4.36 -8.85 30.24
CA ASP A 71 3.94 -8.45 31.59
C ASP A 71 4.99 -8.89 32.64
N LEU A 72 5.50 -10.13 32.55
CA LEU A 72 6.56 -10.64 33.46
C LEU A 72 7.88 -9.88 33.29
N SER A 73 8.19 -9.45 32.07
CA SER A 73 9.43 -8.73 31.75
C SER A 73 9.57 -7.41 32.51
N GLN A 74 8.45 -6.79 32.92
CA GLN A 74 8.44 -5.54 33.69
C GLN A 74 9.10 -5.65 35.06
N SER A 75 9.20 -6.87 35.62
CA SER A 75 9.88 -7.14 36.89
C SER A 75 11.34 -7.60 36.71
N LEU A 76 11.76 -7.84 35.46
CA LEU A 76 13.06 -8.43 35.12
C LEU A 76 13.99 -7.45 34.40
N PHE A 77 13.43 -6.50 33.64
CA PHE A 77 14.20 -5.55 32.83
C PHE A 77 13.68 -4.13 33.03
N ASP A 78 14.55 -3.17 32.76
CA ASP A 78 14.16 -1.76 32.72
C ASP A 78 13.11 -1.51 31.63
N GLU A 79 12.19 -0.57 31.91
CA GLU A 79 11.11 -0.18 30.99
C GLU A 79 11.63 0.32 29.63
N ASN A 80 12.85 0.86 29.60
CA ASN A 80 13.53 1.37 28.41
C ASN A 80 14.79 0.54 28.11
N SER A 81 14.64 -0.78 28.00
CA SER A 81 15.71 -1.71 27.62
C SER A 81 15.42 -2.42 26.29
N GLU A 82 16.46 -2.94 25.63
CA GLU A 82 16.30 -3.71 24.38
C GLU A 82 15.35 -4.92 24.51
N PRO A 83 15.40 -5.73 25.59
CA PRO A 83 14.44 -6.82 25.77
C PRO A 83 12.99 -6.34 25.85
N THR A 84 12.73 -5.27 26.61
CA THR A 84 11.38 -4.67 26.73
C THR A 84 10.89 -4.14 25.38
N ALA A 85 11.78 -3.51 24.59
CA ALA A 85 11.46 -3.05 23.24
C ALA A 85 11.05 -4.21 22.33
N ALA A 86 11.85 -5.28 22.28
CA ALA A 86 11.59 -6.45 21.45
C ALA A 86 10.29 -7.18 21.86
N LEU A 87 10.02 -7.33 23.15
CA LEU A 87 8.80 -7.96 23.66
C LEU A 87 7.56 -7.11 23.34
N SER A 88 7.65 -5.79 23.50
CA SER A 88 6.57 -4.87 23.13
C SER A 88 6.24 -4.95 21.64
N TYR A 89 7.26 -4.95 20.78
CA TYR A 89 7.11 -5.09 19.34
C TYR A 89 6.49 -6.45 18.96
N ASN A 90 6.98 -7.54 19.53
CA ASN A 90 6.46 -8.89 19.29
C ASN A 90 4.99 -9.03 19.69
N TYR A 91 4.57 -8.44 20.81
CA TYR A 91 3.17 -8.44 21.23
C TYR A 91 2.29 -7.61 20.28
N ALA A 92 2.74 -6.42 19.88
CA ALA A 92 2.02 -5.56 18.93
C ALA A 92 1.84 -6.22 17.55
N LEU A 93 2.87 -6.92 17.06
CA LEU A 93 2.80 -7.75 15.85
C LEU A 93 1.81 -8.90 16.03
N ASN A 94 1.86 -9.62 17.15
CA ASN A 94 1.01 -10.78 17.35
C ASN A 94 -0.48 -10.39 17.42
N LEU A 95 -0.81 -9.23 17.99
CA LEU A 95 -2.15 -8.62 17.92
C LEU A 95 -2.59 -8.34 16.48
N MET A 96 -1.66 -7.87 15.63
CA MET A 96 -1.95 -7.65 14.21
C MET A 96 -2.23 -8.96 13.47
N ASP A 97 -1.45 -10.01 13.75
CA ASP A 97 -1.59 -11.34 13.13
C ASP A 97 -2.92 -12.05 13.47
N VAL A 98 -3.61 -11.58 14.51
CA VAL A 98 -4.94 -12.08 14.92
C VAL A 98 -6.07 -11.09 14.61
N ASP A 99 -5.81 -10.14 13.70
CA ASP A 99 -6.74 -9.11 13.23
C ASP A 99 -7.25 -8.14 14.32
N GLN A 100 -6.54 -8.05 15.47
CA GLN A 100 -6.85 -7.08 16.53
C GLN A 100 -6.21 -5.71 16.25
N HIS A 101 -6.43 -5.17 15.06
CA HIS A 101 -5.74 -3.97 14.55
C HIS A 101 -5.86 -2.74 15.45
N LYS A 102 -7.00 -2.52 16.11
CA LYS A 102 -7.20 -1.37 17.01
C LYS A 102 -6.30 -1.44 18.24
N GLU A 103 -6.10 -2.63 18.79
CA GLU A 103 -5.23 -2.85 19.94
C GLU A 103 -3.76 -2.86 19.51
N SER A 104 -3.45 -3.57 18.43
CA SER A 104 -2.13 -3.56 17.79
C SER A 104 -1.64 -2.12 17.51
N ALA A 105 -2.48 -1.26 16.92
CA ALA A 105 -2.12 0.13 16.66
C ALA A 105 -1.82 0.94 17.94
N ARG A 106 -2.47 0.62 19.07
CA ARG A 106 -2.16 1.27 20.36
C ARG A 106 -0.84 0.77 20.93
N GLU A 107 -0.61 -0.54 20.87
CA GLU A 107 0.64 -1.14 21.35
C GLU A 107 1.82 -0.68 20.52
N PHE A 108 1.72 -0.61 19.18
CA PHE A 108 2.75 -0.03 18.34
C PHE A 108 3.08 1.43 18.70
N SER A 109 2.07 2.26 18.99
CA SER A 109 2.34 3.63 19.46
C SER A 109 3.08 3.68 20.81
N LYS A 110 2.99 2.65 21.66
CA LYS A 110 3.84 2.52 22.85
C LYS A 110 5.24 2.00 22.48
N THR A 111 5.32 0.98 21.64
CA THR A 111 6.57 0.41 21.12
C THR A 111 7.45 1.49 20.48
N VAL A 112 6.88 2.38 19.66
CA VAL A 112 7.59 3.53 19.07
C VAL A 112 8.27 4.38 20.15
N LYS A 113 7.62 4.63 21.29
CA LYS A 113 8.21 5.43 22.38
C LYS A 113 9.38 4.71 23.00
N ILE A 114 9.27 3.41 23.24
CA ILE A 114 10.35 2.58 23.80
C ILE A 114 11.54 2.56 22.83
N TYR A 115 11.30 2.31 21.54
CA TYR A 115 12.36 2.30 20.52
C TYR A 115 13.09 3.64 20.40
N ILE A 116 12.38 4.76 20.53
CA ILE A 116 12.99 6.09 20.56
C ILE A 116 13.95 6.23 21.75
N GLN A 117 13.58 5.73 22.94
CA GLN A 117 14.43 5.81 24.14
C GLN A 117 15.63 4.88 24.06
N VAL A 118 15.43 3.66 23.55
CA VAL A 118 16.45 2.60 23.53
C VAL A 118 17.46 2.81 22.39
N PHE A 119 16.98 3.06 21.17
CA PHE A 119 17.81 3.08 19.96
C PHE A 119 18.01 4.49 19.39
N GLY A 120 17.23 5.47 19.85
CA GLY A 120 17.27 6.84 19.34
C GLY A 120 16.31 7.09 18.17
N ARG A 121 16.04 8.38 17.93
CA ARG A 121 15.01 8.87 16.98
C ARG A 121 15.31 8.59 15.49
N ASN A 122 16.57 8.35 15.15
CA ASN A 122 17.03 8.14 13.78
C ASN A 122 17.60 6.71 13.61
N SER A 123 17.21 5.77 14.46
CA SER A 123 17.65 4.38 14.34
C SER A 123 16.91 3.67 13.21
N GLU A 124 17.63 2.86 12.44
CA GLU A 124 17.03 2.02 11.40
C GLU A 124 15.94 1.09 11.97
N SER A 125 16.16 0.56 13.17
CA SER A 125 15.16 -0.29 13.85
C SER A 125 13.84 0.41 14.10
N LEU A 126 13.83 1.73 14.32
CA LEU A 126 12.61 2.52 14.48
C LEU A 126 11.84 2.68 13.16
N ALA A 127 12.53 2.67 12.01
CA ALA A 127 11.85 2.70 10.71
C ALA A 127 10.95 1.48 10.54
N SER A 128 11.42 0.30 10.95
CA SER A 128 10.63 -0.94 10.94
C SER A 128 9.36 -0.83 11.78
N VAL A 129 9.48 -0.32 13.01
CA VAL A 129 8.33 -0.15 13.90
C VAL A 129 7.31 0.83 13.31
N TYR A 130 7.76 1.89 12.64
CA TYR A 130 6.84 2.80 11.95
C TYR A 130 6.12 2.16 10.76
N PHE A 131 6.76 1.25 10.03
CA PHE A 131 6.11 0.50 8.95
C PHE A 131 4.96 -0.37 9.50
N ASP A 132 5.19 -1.08 10.59
CA ASP A 132 4.16 -1.91 11.20
C ASP A 132 3.10 -1.10 11.95
N GLU A 133 3.46 0.02 12.58
CA GLU A 133 2.47 0.99 13.08
C GLU A 133 1.59 1.48 11.93
N GLY A 134 2.20 1.75 10.77
CA GLY A 134 1.52 2.13 9.54
C GLY A 134 0.52 1.08 9.10
N ARG A 135 0.93 -0.19 9.06
CA ARG A 135 0.10 -1.35 8.73
C ARG A 135 -1.06 -1.54 9.71
N ALA A 136 -0.78 -1.52 11.01
CA ALA A 136 -1.80 -1.66 12.05
C ALA A 136 -2.84 -0.53 12.03
N ASN A 137 -2.44 0.69 11.65
CA ASN A 137 -3.34 1.82 11.50
C ASN A 137 -4.10 1.85 10.17
N LEU A 138 -3.71 1.07 9.16
CA LEU A 138 -4.30 1.12 7.82
C LEU A 138 -5.83 0.89 7.82
N PRO A 139 -6.39 -0.13 8.52
CA PRO A 139 -7.83 -0.33 8.59
C PRO A 139 -8.55 0.63 9.56
N ILE A 140 -7.83 1.34 10.43
CA ILE A 140 -8.41 2.15 11.52
C ILE A 140 -8.38 3.65 11.24
N ASN A 141 -7.25 4.15 10.75
CA ASN A 141 -7.00 5.57 10.53
C ASN A 141 -5.92 5.78 9.46
N ARG A 142 -6.37 5.99 8.22
CA ARG A 142 -5.51 6.24 7.05
C ARG A 142 -4.52 7.40 7.23
N GLY A 143 -4.91 8.44 7.97
CA GLY A 143 -4.03 9.58 8.25
C GLY A 143 -2.88 9.24 9.20
N LYS A 144 -3.14 8.41 10.22
CA LYS A 144 -2.08 7.88 11.09
C LYS A 144 -1.18 6.90 10.35
N SER A 145 -1.79 6.00 9.58
CA SER A 145 -1.06 5.04 8.74
C SER A 145 -0.06 5.75 7.81
N ARG A 146 -0.53 6.73 7.04
CA ARG A 146 0.31 7.55 6.17
C ARG A 146 1.50 8.18 6.91
N ARG A 147 1.24 8.85 8.04
CA ARG A 147 2.29 9.52 8.81
C ARG A 147 3.33 8.55 9.36
N ALA A 148 2.94 7.34 9.72
CA ALA A 148 3.88 6.32 10.20
C ALA A 148 4.79 5.88 9.05
N PHE A 149 4.25 5.54 7.88
CA PHE A 149 5.07 5.24 6.69
C PHE A 149 6.02 6.38 6.31
N GLU A 150 5.52 7.63 6.29
CA GLU A 150 6.36 8.82 6.01
C GLU A 150 7.55 8.92 6.97
N ARG A 151 7.33 8.66 8.27
CA ARG A 151 8.41 8.67 9.26
C ARG A 151 9.43 7.56 9.02
N GLY A 152 8.97 6.33 8.75
CA GLY A 152 9.86 5.21 8.45
C GLY A 152 10.70 5.47 7.20
N ILE A 153 10.08 5.93 6.12
CA ILE A 153 10.76 6.28 4.86
C ILE A 153 11.79 7.39 5.09
N ASN A 154 11.44 8.43 5.85
CA ASN A 154 12.37 9.54 6.14
C ASN A 154 13.59 9.06 6.92
N ILE A 155 13.44 8.19 7.92
CA ILE A 155 14.59 7.62 8.65
C ILE A 155 15.55 6.91 7.70
N ILE A 156 15.03 6.06 6.81
CA ILE A 156 15.87 5.35 5.82
C ILE A 156 16.54 6.35 4.86
N GLY A 157 15.82 7.38 4.43
CA GLY A 157 16.36 8.46 3.60
C GLY A 157 17.48 9.25 4.31
N ASP A 158 17.34 9.50 5.61
CA ASP A 158 18.35 10.21 6.40
C ASP A 158 19.61 9.36 6.64
N ILE A 159 19.46 8.04 6.82
CA ILE A 159 20.58 7.12 7.09
C ILE A 159 21.37 6.83 5.79
N TYR A 160 20.66 6.51 4.70
CA TYR A 160 21.28 5.97 3.49
C TYR A 160 21.29 6.95 2.31
N GLY A 161 20.52 8.05 2.39
CA GLY A 161 20.30 8.98 1.30
C GLY A 161 19.12 8.58 0.40
N THR A 162 18.41 9.57 -0.13
CA THR A 162 17.21 9.39 -0.97
C THR A 162 17.48 8.88 -2.38
N SER A 163 18.75 8.63 -2.73
CA SER A 163 19.16 8.00 -3.99
C SER A 163 19.64 6.56 -3.79
N SER A 164 19.62 6.05 -2.56
CA SER A 164 20.11 4.70 -2.26
C SER A 164 19.12 3.60 -2.63
N LEU A 165 19.63 2.40 -2.89
CA LEU A 165 18.80 1.21 -3.08
C LEU A 165 17.96 0.87 -1.83
N ASN A 166 18.47 1.15 -0.62
CA ASN A 166 17.69 0.98 0.62
C ASN A 166 16.46 1.91 0.64
N PHE A 167 16.62 3.15 0.15
CA PHE A 167 15.50 4.07 0.01
C PHE A 167 14.50 3.59 -1.07
N ALA A 168 14.98 3.03 -2.19
CA ALA A 168 14.10 2.42 -3.18
C ALA A 168 13.31 1.23 -2.59
N ASP A 169 14.00 0.29 -1.94
CA ASP A 169 13.41 -0.92 -1.37
C ASP A 169 12.32 -0.61 -0.34
N VAL A 170 12.53 0.36 0.55
CA VAL A 170 11.53 0.75 1.56
C VAL A 170 10.32 1.44 0.93
N ASN A 171 10.52 2.19 -0.16
CA ASN A 171 9.45 2.83 -0.91
C ASN A 171 8.62 1.80 -1.71
N VAL A 172 9.24 0.77 -2.31
CA VAL A 172 8.49 -0.35 -2.92
C VAL A 172 7.60 -1.03 -1.89
N GLN A 173 8.16 -1.36 -0.72
CA GLN A 173 7.43 -2.03 0.35
C GLN A 173 6.24 -1.20 0.82
N ALA A 174 6.45 0.10 1.09
CA ALA A 174 5.38 1.01 1.46
C ALA A 174 4.29 1.04 0.38
N GLY A 175 4.69 1.19 -0.90
CA GLY A 175 3.77 1.19 -2.03
C GLY A 175 2.90 -0.08 -2.08
N ILE A 176 3.51 -1.27 -1.95
CA ILE A 176 2.77 -2.55 -1.98
C ILE A 176 1.75 -2.60 -0.85
N ILE A 177 2.20 -2.39 0.39
CA ILE A 177 1.35 -2.45 1.58
C ILE A 177 0.18 -1.45 1.49
N LEU A 178 0.49 -0.22 1.08
CA LEU A 178 -0.52 0.83 0.96
C LEU A 178 -1.51 0.53 -0.16
N SER A 179 -1.05 0.00 -1.30
CA SER A 179 -1.90 -0.35 -2.44
C SER A 179 -2.92 -1.46 -2.11
N GLU A 180 -2.59 -2.37 -1.20
CA GLU A 180 -3.48 -3.44 -0.75
C GLU A 180 -4.60 -2.95 0.18
N GLY A 181 -4.34 -1.91 0.98
CA GLY A 181 -5.30 -1.43 1.99
C GLY A 181 -6.00 -0.10 1.67
N SER A 182 -5.48 0.72 0.74
CA SER A 182 -6.12 2.00 0.37
C SER A 182 -5.46 2.74 -0.80
N ASN A 183 -6.26 3.48 -1.57
CA ASN A 183 -5.76 4.45 -2.54
C ASN A 183 -5.26 5.74 -1.85
N LEU A 184 -4.08 5.71 -1.22
CA LEU A 184 -3.46 6.91 -0.65
C LEU A 184 -2.53 7.59 -1.66
N PRO A 185 -2.46 8.94 -1.69
CA PRO A 185 -1.52 9.66 -2.56
C PRO A 185 -0.04 9.30 -2.34
N ILE A 186 0.32 8.81 -1.15
CA ILE A 186 1.69 8.35 -0.85
C ILE A 186 2.05 7.06 -1.60
N THR A 187 1.06 6.26 -2.02
CA THR A 187 1.29 4.99 -2.72
C THR A 187 1.99 5.22 -4.06
N GLU A 188 1.43 6.09 -4.91
CA GLU A 188 2.03 6.44 -6.22
C GLU A 188 3.44 7.00 -6.03
N ARG A 189 3.59 8.00 -5.15
CA ARG A 189 4.88 8.63 -4.86
C ARG A 189 5.94 7.63 -4.41
N SER A 190 5.56 6.64 -3.60
CA SER A 190 6.52 5.65 -3.11
C SER A 190 7.02 4.80 -4.28
N PHE A 191 6.13 4.33 -5.15
CA PHE A 191 6.59 3.61 -6.33
C PHE A 191 7.39 4.50 -7.30
N GLU A 192 7.02 5.75 -7.51
CA GLU A 192 7.78 6.68 -8.37
C GLU A 192 9.21 6.91 -7.84
N ASN A 193 9.38 7.08 -6.52
CA ASN A 193 10.69 7.19 -5.88
C ASN A 193 11.56 5.96 -6.17
N ALA A 194 10.99 4.76 -5.99
CA ALA A 194 11.71 3.51 -6.23
C ALA A 194 12.04 3.32 -7.72
N LEU A 195 11.09 3.62 -8.61
CA LEU A 195 11.25 3.49 -10.05
C LEU A 195 12.42 4.33 -10.55
N ASN A 196 12.47 5.61 -10.15
CA ASN A 196 13.55 6.51 -10.55
C ASN A 196 14.93 6.00 -10.15
N ILE A 197 15.05 5.39 -8.96
CA ILE A 197 16.33 4.86 -8.47
C ILE A 197 16.70 3.58 -9.24
N TYR A 198 15.78 2.62 -9.35
CA TYR A 198 16.10 1.39 -10.07
C TYR A 198 16.37 1.60 -11.57
N GLU A 199 15.65 2.52 -12.22
CA GLU A 199 15.95 2.88 -13.62
C GLU A 199 17.35 3.48 -13.77
N ASN A 200 17.78 4.34 -12.84
CA ASN A 200 19.10 4.94 -12.88
C ASN A 200 20.21 3.92 -12.57
N GLU A 201 20.01 3.04 -11.58
CA GLU A 201 21.01 2.08 -11.12
C GLU A 201 21.13 0.85 -12.03
N PHE A 202 20.00 0.38 -12.58
CA PHE A 202 19.94 -0.89 -13.31
C PHE A 202 19.45 -0.78 -14.75
N GLY A 203 18.87 0.36 -15.13
CA GLY A 203 18.21 0.52 -16.42
C GLY A 203 16.80 -0.07 -16.47
N ARG A 204 16.21 -0.02 -17.67
CA ARG A 204 14.82 -0.47 -17.93
C ARG A 204 14.68 -1.98 -18.01
N ASP A 205 15.74 -2.66 -18.45
CA ASP A 205 15.79 -4.11 -18.64
C ASP A 205 16.24 -4.83 -17.35
N ASN A 206 15.54 -4.53 -16.24
CA ASN A 206 15.86 -5.09 -14.94
C ASN A 206 14.58 -5.52 -14.20
N LEU A 207 14.66 -6.64 -13.48
CA LEU A 207 13.55 -7.20 -12.71
C LEU A 207 12.96 -6.21 -11.70
N TYR A 208 13.79 -5.45 -10.98
CA TYR A 208 13.32 -4.48 -10.00
C TYR A 208 12.57 -3.32 -10.65
N THR A 209 13.10 -2.80 -11.77
CA THR A 209 12.44 -1.76 -12.57
C THR A 209 11.09 -2.26 -13.10
N ALA A 210 11.06 -3.47 -13.65
CA ALA A 210 9.84 -4.05 -14.19
C ALA A 210 8.80 -4.37 -13.10
N LEU A 211 9.24 -4.81 -11.92
CA LEU A 211 8.38 -5.03 -10.75
C LEU A 211 7.69 -3.74 -10.30
N VAL A 212 8.43 -2.63 -10.20
CA VAL A 212 7.84 -1.35 -9.79
C VAL A 212 6.88 -0.83 -10.86
N ASN A 213 7.23 -0.96 -12.14
CA ASN A 213 6.31 -0.68 -13.26
C ASN A 213 5.03 -1.51 -13.16
N PHE A 214 5.12 -2.81 -12.86
CA PHE A 214 3.93 -3.66 -12.67
C PHE A 214 3.04 -3.14 -11.54
N HIS A 215 3.63 -2.78 -10.40
CA HIS A 215 2.87 -2.26 -9.26
C HIS A 215 2.24 -0.89 -9.52
N LEU A 216 2.93 0.03 -10.20
CA LEU A 216 2.37 1.30 -10.67
C LEU A 216 1.22 1.07 -11.66
N GLY A 217 1.41 0.16 -12.60
CA GLY A 217 0.38 -0.27 -13.54
C GLY A 217 -0.86 -0.78 -12.82
N LYS A 218 -0.68 -1.71 -11.87
CA LYS A 218 -1.75 -2.24 -11.02
C LYS A 218 -2.44 -1.15 -10.19
N TYR A 219 -1.67 -0.25 -9.60
CA TYR A 219 -2.21 0.87 -8.83
C TYR A 219 -3.10 1.77 -9.70
N HIS A 220 -2.65 2.12 -10.91
CA HIS A 220 -3.44 2.93 -11.84
C HIS A 220 -4.64 2.20 -12.41
N PHE A 221 -4.53 0.89 -12.67
CA PHE A 221 -5.65 0.03 -13.04
C PHE A 221 -6.76 0.09 -11.98
N MET A 222 -6.40 -0.10 -10.71
CA MET A 222 -7.35 -0.05 -9.59
C MET A 222 -8.00 1.33 -9.39
N ASN A 223 -7.35 2.38 -9.88
CA ASN A 223 -7.82 3.76 -9.82
C ASN A 223 -8.46 4.25 -11.13
N ALA A 224 -8.75 3.33 -12.06
CA ALA A 224 -9.35 3.62 -13.37
C ALA A 224 -8.56 4.65 -14.21
N ASN A 225 -7.26 4.81 -13.95
CA ASN A 225 -6.39 5.64 -14.78
C ASN A 225 -5.81 4.77 -15.90
N VAL A 226 -6.61 4.59 -16.95
CA VAL A 226 -6.32 3.68 -18.06
C VAL A 226 -4.98 4.02 -18.74
N SER A 227 -4.75 5.30 -19.06
CA SER A 227 -3.54 5.71 -19.79
C SER A 227 -2.26 5.48 -18.99
N LYS A 228 -2.22 5.83 -17.70
CA LYS A 228 -1.05 5.53 -16.86
C LYS A 228 -0.89 4.03 -16.65
N SER A 229 -1.98 3.31 -16.42
CA SER A 229 -1.96 1.86 -16.26
C SER A 229 -1.36 1.17 -17.48
N GLU A 230 -1.76 1.57 -18.68
CA GLU A 230 -1.26 1.02 -19.94
C GLU A 230 0.26 1.24 -20.04
N ASN A 231 0.71 2.48 -19.86
CA ASN A 231 2.13 2.83 -19.95
C ASN A 231 2.99 1.98 -19.01
N PHE A 232 2.65 1.94 -17.72
CA PHE A 232 3.43 1.21 -16.73
C PHE A 232 3.36 -0.32 -16.94
N LEU A 233 2.21 -0.88 -17.31
CA LEU A 233 2.11 -2.31 -17.59
C LEU A 233 2.87 -2.70 -18.87
N SER A 234 2.87 -1.86 -19.91
CA SER A 234 3.70 -2.07 -21.10
C SER A 234 5.19 -2.08 -20.74
N ASN A 235 5.65 -1.10 -19.95
CA ASN A 235 7.06 -1.05 -19.52
C ASN A 235 7.44 -2.28 -18.69
N ALA A 236 6.54 -2.75 -17.80
CA ALA A 236 6.76 -3.97 -17.03
C ALA A 236 6.90 -5.20 -17.94
N ILE A 237 6.03 -5.36 -18.92
CA ILE A 237 6.06 -6.48 -19.87
C ILE A 237 7.35 -6.47 -20.67
N VAL A 238 7.73 -5.31 -21.24
CA VAL A 238 8.96 -5.17 -22.02
C VAL A 238 10.19 -5.51 -21.19
N GLY A 239 10.29 -4.94 -19.97
CA GLY A 239 11.42 -5.20 -19.07
C GLY A 239 11.52 -6.66 -18.59
N LEU A 240 10.40 -7.36 -18.44
CA LEU A 240 10.38 -8.80 -18.10
C LEU A 240 10.71 -9.69 -19.30
N GLU A 241 10.30 -9.28 -20.51
CA GLU A 241 10.59 -10.01 -21.74
C GLU A 241 12.07 -9.96 -22.11
N SER A 242 12.77 -8.87 -21.76
CA SER A 242 14.19 -8.66 -22.03
C SER A 242 15.14 -9.38 -21.05
N LEU A 243 14.64 -9.98 -19.97
CA LEU A 243 15.47 -10.75 -19.03
C LEU A 243 16.07 -12.00 -19.69
N GLU A 244 17.40 -12.16 -19.60
CA GLU A 244 18.15 -13.30 -20.16
C GLU A 244 17.82 -14.63 -19.48
N SER A 245 17.66 -14.62 -18.16
CA SER A 245 17.21 -15.76 -17.36
C SER A 245 15.81 -15.47 -16.88
N LYS A 246 14.85 -16.33 -17.23
CA LYS A 246 13.46 -16.21 -16.81
C LYS A 246 13.16 -17.34 -15.84
N ASP A 247 13.31 -17.07 -14.57
CA ASP A 247 12.91 -18.04 -13.56
C ASP A 247 11.38 -18.09 -13.43
N ASP A 248 10.87 -19.03 -12.63
CA ASP A 248 9.42 -19.21 -12.46
C ASP A 248 8.73 -17.95 -11.91
N VAL A 249 9.44 -17.11 -11.17
CA VAL A 249 8.88 -15.89 -10.57
C VAL A 249 8.77 -14.80 -11.63
N ASP A 250 9.79 -14.63 -12.46
CA ASP A 250 9.76 -13.67 -13.58
C ASP A 250 8.61 -14.01 -14.54
N GLN A 251 8.41 -15.30 -14.80
CA GLN A 251 7.30 -15.79 -15.63
C GLN A 251 5.94 -15.55 -14.99
N ALA A 252 5.81 -15.80 -13.69
CA ALA A 252 4.57 -15.52 -12.97
C ALA A 252 4.23 -14.02 -12.98
N LEU A 253 5.23 -13.15 -12.79
CA LEU A 253 5.06 -11.71 -12.85
C LEU A 253 4.70 -11.23 -14.27
N LEU A 254 5.36 -11.77 -15.30
CA LEU A 254 5.05 -11.46 -16.69
C LEU A 254 3.63 -11.90 -17.07
N ALA A 255 3.22 -13.10 -16.64
CA ALA A 255 1.86 -13.59 -16.82
C ALA A 255 0.84 -12.69 -16.12
N ALA A 256 1.12 -12.24 -14.89
CA ALA A 256 0.27 -11.31 -14.16
C ALA A 256 0.17 -9.94 -14.87
N ALA A 257 1.30 -9.40 -15.35
CA ALA A 257 1.34 -8.14 -16.08
C ALA A 257 0.52 -8.21 -17.38
N ARG A 258 0.71 -9.25 -18.19
CA ARG A 258 -0.07 -9.50 -19.42
C ARG A 258 -1.56 -9.70 -19.13
N GLY A 259 -1.89 -10.47 -18.09
CA GLY A 259 -3.28 -10.68 -17.69
C GLY A 259 -3.98 -9.38 -17.30
N LEU A 260 -3.28 -8.50 -16.58
CA LEU A 260 -3.84 -7.19 -16.22
C LEU A 260 -3.93 -6.25 -17.42
N PHE A 261 -2.94 -6.29 -18.32
CA PHE A 261 -2.95 -5.52 -19.56
C PHE A 261 -4.11 -5.91 -20.47
N GLY A 262 -4.36 -7.21 -20.67
CA GLY A 262 -5.50 -7.68 -21.47
C GLY A 262 -6.85 -7.24 -20.90
N ARG A 263 -7.01 -7.25 -19.56
CA ARG A 263 -8.20 -6.70 -18.90
C ARG A 263 -8.37 -5.20 -19.14
N LEU A 264 -7.25 -4.47 -19.26
CA LEU A 264 -7.28 -3.04 -19.57
C LEU A 264 -7.77 -2.78 -20.99
N ASP A 265 -7.36 -3.61 -21.95
CA ASP A 265 -7.84 -3.55 -23.33
C ASP A 265 -9.35 -3.78 -23.44
N GLU A 266 -9.88 -4.75 -22.69
CA GLU A 266 -11.32 -4.97 -22.60
C GLU A 266 -12.06 -3.75 -22.05
N VAL A 267 -11.56 -3.15 -20.96
CA VAL A 267 -12.13 -1.93 -20.36
C VAL A 267 -12.09 -0.76 -21.34
N ARG A 268 -10.97 -0.60 -22.07
CA ARG A 268 -10.81 0.44 -23.09
C ARG A 268 -11.82 0.26 -24.21
N TYR A 269 -11.93 -0.96 -24.76
CA TYR A 269 -12.87 -1.29 -25.82
C TYR A 269 -14.32 -0.97 -25.41
N VAL A 270 -14.75 -1.41 -24.23
CA VAL A 270 -16.10 -1.13 -23.70
C VAL A 270 -16.33 0.37 -23.53
N ARG A 271 -15.33 1.11 -23.04
CA ARG A 271 -15.43 2.56 -22.87
C ARG A 271 -15.58 3.28 -24.21
N GLU A 272 -14.74 2.95 -25.19
CA GLU A 272 -14.78 3.56 -26.53
C GLU A 272 -16.11 3.27 -27.25
N ASP A 273 -16.63 2.04 -27.10
CA ASP A 273 -17.94 1.67 -27.65
C ASP A 273 -19.08 2.47 -26.97
N TYR A 274 -19.03 2.61 -25.64
CA TYR A 274 -20.01 3.41 -24.91
C TYR A 274 -19.96 4.90 -25.30
N GLU A 275 -18.77 5.49 -25.38
CA GLU A 275 -18.58 6.89 -25.81
C GLU A 275 -19.15 7.11 -27.21
N ARG A 276 -18.92 6.17 -28.14
CA ARG A 276 -19.50 6.20 -29.49
C ARG A 276 -21.03 6.15 -29.47
N GLN A 277 -21.63 5.23 -28.72
CA GLN A 277 -23.09 5.13 -28.61
C GLN A 277 -23.72 6.41 -28.03
N VAL A 278 -23.06 7.03 -27.04
CA VAL A 278 -23.50 8.31 -26.46
C VAL A 278 -23.45 9.44 -27.49
N GLU A 279 -22.38 9.52 -28.29
CA GLU A 279 -22.27 10.51 -29.35
C GLU A 279 -23.34 10.33 -30.42
N GLU A 280 -23.61 9.10 -30.86
CA GLU A 280 -24.68 8.78 -31.80
C GLU A 280 -26.05 9.21 -31.27
N TYR A 281 -26.34 8.90 -30.00
CA TYR A 281 -27.57 9.32 -29.34
C TYR A 281 -27.72 10.85 -29.30
N ILE A 282 -26.65 11.58 -28.94
CA ILE A 282 -26.65 13.04 -28.90
C ILE A 282 -26.91 13.62 -30.30
N GLN A 283 -26.25 13.08 -31.33
CA GLN A 283 -26.42 13.52 -32.71
C GLN A 283 -27.85 13.29 -33.21
N GLU A 284 -28.45 12.14 -32.89
CA GLU A 284 -29.82 11.83 -33.29
C GLU A 284 -30.84 12.73 -32.58
N ARG A 285 -30.66 12.98 -31.26
CA ARG A 285 -31.49 13.94 -30.53
C ARG A 285 -31.37 15.36 -31.11
N ALA A 286 -30.17 15.78 -31.49
CA ALA A 286 -29.95 17.06 -32.15
C ALA A 286 -30.62 17.13 -33.54
N ARG A 287 -30.63 16.02 -34.30
CA ARG A 287 -31.34 15.90 -35.58
C ARG A 287 -32.85 16.03 -35.40
N ILE A 288 -33.44 15.27 -34.48
CA ILE A 288 -34.88 15.31 -34.15
C ILE A 288 -35.30 16.71 -33.72
N ASN A 289 -34.54 17.35 -32.82
CA ASN A 289 -34.83 18.71 -32.35
C ASN A 289 -34.79 19.76 -33.48
N ARG A 290 -33.83 19.65 -34.42
CA ARG A 290 -33.79 20.50 -35.61
C ARG A 290 -35.01 20.30 -36.50
N GLY A 291 -35.39 19.04 -36.73
CA GLY A 291 -36.60 18.68 -37.48
C GLY A 291 -37.87 19.29 -36.87
N MET A 292 -38.05 19.17 -35.56
CA MET A 292 -39.20 19.78 -34.87
C MET A 292 -39.23 21.30 -35.02
N ARG A 293 -38.09 21.98 -34.84
CA ARG A 293 -37.99 23.44 -35.03
C ARG A 293 -38.33 23.87 -36.45
N SER A 294 -37.85 23.16 -37.47
CA SER A 294 -38.18 23.46 -38.87
C SER A 294 -39.68 23.28 -39.14
N SER A 295 -40.30 22.20 -38.64
CA SER A 295 -41.74 21.95 -38.81
C SER A 295 -42.59 23.02 -38.12
N GLN A 296 -42.19 23.46 -36.92
CA GLN A 296 -42.87 24.51 -36.17
C GLN A 296 -42.73 25.90 -36.84
N SER A 297 -41.60 26.16 -37.49
CA SER A 297 -41.40 27.39 -38.27
C SER A 297 -42.25 27.40 -39.55
N GLN A 298 -42.40 26.25 -40.22
CA GLN A 298 -43.25 26.11 -41.41
C GLN A 298 -44.73 26.26 -41.06
N SER A 299 -45.20 25.68 -39.95
CA SER A 299 -46.59 25.84 -39.50
C SER A 299 -46.93 27.29 -39.14
N ASN A 300 -45.99 28.05 -38.57
CA ASN A 300 -46.21 29.47 -38.27
C ASN A 300 -46.20 30.36 -39.53
N SER A 301 -45.46 29.99 -40.57
CA SER A 301 -45.45 30.74 -41.84
C SER A 301 -46.68 30.49 -42.75
N GLY A 302 -47.42 29.40 -42.51
CA GLY A 302 -48.64 29.06 -43.26
C GLY A 302 -49.93 29.71 -42.74
N GLY A 303 -49.88 30.43 -41.60
CA GLY A 303 -51.04 30.95 -40.89
C GLY A 303 -51.45 32.40 -41.18
N THR A 304 -50.68 33.15 -42.00
CA THR A 304 -50.99 34.56 -42.33
C THR A 304 -51.40 34.71 -43.80
N SER A 305 -52.64 34.35 -44.11
CA SER A 305 -53.32 34.76 -45.35
C SER A 305 -54.81 35.03 -45.12
N THR A 306 -55.13 35.90 -44.17
CA THR A 306 -56.45 36.57 -44.18
C THR A 306 -56.41 37.71 -45.20
N SER A 307 -56.99 37.42 -46.36
CA SER A 307 -57.30 38.35 -47.43
C SER A 307 -58.25 39.45 -46.95
N ALA A 308 -57.78 40.71 -47.00
CA ALA A 308 -58.67 41.87 -46.99
C ALA A 308 -59.10 42.18 -48.43
N PRO A 309 -60.41 42.35 -48.73
CA PRO A 309 -60.86 42.64 -50.08
C PRO A 309 -60.61 44.12 -50.42
N ALA A 310 -60.12 44.35 -51.63
CA ALA A 310 -59.83 45.66 -52.19
C ALA A 310 -61.10 46.51 -52.32
N GLN A 311 -61.12 47.69 -51.69
CA GLN A 311 -62.06 48.76 -52.01
C GLN A 311 -61.53 49.56 -53.21
N THR A 312 -62.24 49.48 -54.34
CA THR A 312 -62.06 50.37 -55.49
C THR A 312 -62.73 51.70 -55.21
N GLY A 313 -61.95 52.69 -54.78
CA GLY A 313 -62.37 54.09 -54.70
C GLY A 313 -62.02 54.84 -55.99
N GLY A 314 -63.04 55.19 -56.77
CA GLY A 314 -62.94 56.08 -57.91
C GLY A 314 -62.68 57.53 -57.49
N ALA A 315 -61.88 58.24 -58.28
CA ALA A 315 -61.64 59.68 -58.15
C ALA A 315 -62.71 60.49 -58.90
N PRO A 316 -63.15 61.66 -58.40
CA PRO A 316 -63.84 62.64 -59.22
C PRO A 316 -62.91 63.77 -59.67
N GLN A 317 -63.22 64.32 -60.85
CA GLN A 317 -62.87 65.69 -61.24
C GLN A 317 -63.66 66.71 -60.42
#